data_AF-V4JNF1-F1
#
_entry.id   AF-V4JNF1-F1
#
_cell.length_a   1.000
_cell.length_b   1.000
_cell.length_c   1.000
_cell.angle_alpha   90.00
_cell.angle_beta   90.00
_cell.angle_gamma   90.00
#
_symmetry.space_group_name_H-M   'P 1'
#
loop_
_entity.id
_entity.type
_entity.pdbx_description
1 polymer ?
#
loop_
_entity_poly.entity_id
_entity_poly.type
_entity_poly.pdbx_seq_one_letter_code
_entity_poly.pdbx_strand_id
1 'polypeptide(L)'
;ANYRDDRITGIRIGTMPNSQIAIYDKRREVIDKKKFYWWEIWKENAEKAGIQLCNQSPIWRFEFRAGKSFIGKTYFRKTWEAFAANPSLVFEKIAAQTRLTTPQVDNNRARWPSAPVWAKCQTSLAKITFRDFVTIDTEAIKAALWSEYLQTLSAQNAGLIISQMAAYALERSDIPAMLSQLSLDVEDILEKDQDGTLLATRRAGMKARYAR
;
A
#
# COMPACT_ATOMS: atom_id res chain seq x y z
N ALA A 1 -10.39 0.97 18.83
CA ALA A 1 -9.00 0.62 18.49
C ALA A 1 -8.98 -0.83 17.98
N ASN A 2 -7.98 -1.20 17.20
CA ASN A 2 -7.75 -2.58 16.75
C ASN A 2 -6.79 -3.26 17.73
N TYR A 3 -7.13 -4.48 18.11
CA TYR A 3 -6.35 -5.29 19.03
C TYR A 3 -5.95 -6.59 18.34
N ARG A 4 -4.79 -7.12 18.72
CA ARG A 4 -4.42 -8.50 18.45
C ARG A 4 -3.64 -8.97 19.66
N ASP A 5 -4.10 -10.06 20.26
CA ASP A 5 -3.67 -10.50 21.59
C ASP A 5 -3.93 -9.37 22.61
N ASP A 6 -2.94 -9.01 23.42
CA ASP A 6 -2.99 -7.95 24.43
C ASP A 6 -2.47 -6.58 23.91
N ARG A 7 -2.20 -6.45 22.60
CA ARG A 7 -1.57 -5.25 22.01
C ARG A 7 -2.49 -4.48 21.08
N ILE A 8 -2.46 -3.16 21.21
CA ILE A 8 -3.07 -2.24 20.24
C ILE A 8 -2.25 -2.31 18.95
N THR A 9 -2.90 -2.62 17.84
CA THR A 9 -2.28 -2.68 16.50
C THR A 9 -2.68 -1.50 15.63
N GLY A 10 -3.68 -0.73 16.06
CA GLY A 10 -4.02 0.53 15.41
C GLY A 10 -5.21 1.24 16.03
N ILE A 11 -5.37 2.50 15.66
CA ILE A 11 -6.45 3.38 16.11
C ILE A 11 -6.94 4.16 14.89
N ARG A 12 -8.25 4.38 14.84
CA ARG A 12 -8.89 5.29 13.88
C ARG A 12 -9.63 6.37 14.64
N ILE A 13 -9.46 7.62 14.21
CA ILE A 13 -10.07 8.81 14.82
C ILE A 13 -10.81 9.54 13.71
N GLY A 14 -12.12 9.76 13.89
CA GLY A 14 -12.99 10.30 12.85
C GLY A 14 -13.48 9.25 11.84
N THR A 15 -14.34 9.69 10.93
CA THR A 15 -15.05 8.84 9.97
C THR A 15 -15.15 9.48 8.59
N MET A 16 -15.01 8.67 7.54
CA MET A 16 -15.30 9.08 6.16
C MET A 16 -16.83 9.26 5.99
N PRO A 17 -17.31 10.18 5.13
CA PRO A 17 -16.59 10.96 4.11
C PRO A 17 -16.06 12.33 4.58
N ASN A 18 -15.96 12.57 5.89
CA ASN A 18 -15.35 13.78 6.43
C ASN A 18 -13.82 13.61 6.49
N SER A 19 -13.23 13.61 7.68
CA SER A 19 -11.80 13.40 7.91
C SER A 19 -11.60 12.17 8.80
N GLN A 20 -10.49 11.47 8.58
CA GLN A 20 -10.08 10.37 9.45
C GLN A 20 -8.56 10.33 9.59
N ILE A 21 -8.08 10.05 10.79
CA ILE A 21 -6.69 9.70 11.06
C ILE A 21 -6.65 8.21 11.39
N ALA A 22 -5.81 7.45 10.70
CA ALA A 22 -5.54 6.05 11.00
C ALA A 22 -4.07 5.88 11.38
N ILE A 23 -3.83 5.37 12.59
CA ILE A 23 -2.49 5.06 13.09
C ILE A 23 -2.43 3.55 13.25
N TYR A 24 -1.49 2.87 12.60
CA TYR A 24 -1.44 1.40 12.66
C TYR A 24 -0.05 0.84 12.40
N ASP A 25 0.16 -0.39 12.87
CA ASP A 25 1.36 -1.19 12.62
C ASP A 25 1.42 -1.57 11.13
N LYS A 26 2.23 -0.82 10.38
CA LYS A 26 2.37 -0.99 8.94
C LYS A 26 3.29 -2.16 8.59
N ARG A 27 4.28 -2.45 9.43
CA ARG A 27 5.13 -3.65 9.28
C ARG A 27 4.25 -4.89 9.26
N ARG A 28 3.32 -5.01 10.20
CA ARG A 28 2.41 -6.16 10.26
C ARG A 28 1.53 -6.27 9.01
N GLU A 29 0.97 -5.16 8.52
CA GLU A 29 0.21 -5.20 7.26
C GLU A 29 1.08 -5.68 6.09
N VAL A 30 2.33 -5.22 6.01
CA VAL A 30 3.26 -5.62 4.95
C VAL A 30 3.55 -7.12 4.99
N ILE A 31 3.78 -7.68 6.18
CA ILE A 31 4.01 -9.13 6.36
C ILE A 31 2.73 -9.93 6.04
N ASP A 32 1.62 -9.58 6.68
CA ASP A 32 0.34 -10.32 6.56
C ASP A 32 -0.18 -10.30 5.11
N LYS A 33 0.04 -9.20 4.38
CA LYS A 33 -0.39 -9.05 2.98
C LYS A 33 0.72 -9.29 1.95
N LYS A 34 1.90 -9.76 2.38
CA LYS A 34 3.04 -10.07 1.51
C LYS A 34 3.50 -8.91 0.60
N LYS A 35 3.32 -7.66 1.03
CA LYS A 35 3.66 -6.45 0.26
C LYS A 35 5.13 -6.09 0.35
N PHE A 36 6.01 -7.00 -0.04
CA PHE A 36 7.44 -6.94 0.30
C PHE A 36 8.19 -5.76 -0.33
N TYR A 37 7.66 -5.15 -1.39
CA TYR A 37 8.21 -3.92 -1.99
C TYR A 37 8.36 -2.75 -0.99
N TRP A 38 7.59 -2.74 0.11
CA TRP A 38 7.75 -1.73 1.16
C TRP A 38 9.11 -1.79 1.88
N TRP A 39 9.75 -2.95 1.94
CA TRP A 39 11.06 -3.10 2.59
C TRP A 39 12.14 -2.32 1.86
N GLU A 40 12.10 -2.32 0.53
CA GLU A 40 13.02 -1.56 -0.32
C GLU A 40 12.81 -0.05 -0.11
N ILE A 41 11.57 0.41 -0.18
CA ILE A 41 11.21 1.82 0.05
C ILE A 41 11.66 2.28 1.44
N TRP A 42 11.45 1.47 2.48
CA TRP A 42 11.86 1.83 3.83
C TRP A 42 13.36 1.83 4.00
N LYS A 43 14.07 0.85 3.44
CA LYS A 43 15.53 0.78 3.49
C LYS A 43 16.16 2.02 2.85
N GLU A 44 15.74 2.37 1.64
CA GLU A 44 16.25 3.54 0.92
C GLU A 44 16.00 4.84 1.70
N ASN A 45 14.78 5.04 2.20
CA ASN A 45 14.45 6.25 2.96
C ASN A 45 15.16 6.30 4.32
N ALA A 46 15.37 5.15 4.97
CA ALA A 46 16.08 5.07 6.24
C ALA A 46 17.57 5.38 6.06
N GLU A 47 18.21 4.85 5.01
CA GLU A 47 19.59 5.17 4.66
C GLU A 47 19.77 6.67 4.40
N LYS A 48 18.89 7.30 3.63
CA LYS A 48 18.87 8.77 3.41
C LYS A 48 18.71 9.56 4.71
N ALA A 49 17.98 9.01 5.69
CA ALA A 49 17.77 9.63 6.99
C ALA A 49 18.84 9.27 8.03
N GLY A 50 19.84 8.45 7.70
CA GLY A 50 20.84 7.95 8.64
C GLY A 50 20.26 7.01 9.71
N ILE A 51 19.14 6.35 9.42
CA ILE A 51 18.44 5.42 10.30
C ILE A 51 18.75 3.99 9.86
N GLN A 52 19.19 3.14 10.78
CA GLN A 52 19.36 1.71 10.52
C GLN A 52 18.04 0.98 10.82
N LEU A 53 17.42 0.40 9.80
CA LEU A 53 16.26 -0.48 9.94
C LEU A 53 16.68 -1.96 9.87
N CYS A 54 15.96 -2.81 10.60
CA CYS A 54 16.03 -4.26 10.49
C CYS A 54 14.61 -4.86 10.35
N ASN A 55 14.53 -6.15 10.05
CA ASN A 55 13.25 -6.86 9.84
C ASN A 55 12.35 -6.91 11.09
N GLN A 56 12.87 -6.51 12.26
CA GLN A 56 12.15 -6.43 13.53
C GLN A 56 11.80 -4.99 13.94
N SER A 57 12.30 -3.98 13.23
CA SER A 57 12.02 -2.57 13.56
C SER A 57 10.51 -2.29 13.54
N PRO A 58 9.96 -1.59 14.55
CA PRO A 58 8.56 -1.23 14.57
C PRO A 58 8.30 -0.13 13.53
N ILE A 59 7.41 -0.39 12.57
CA ILE A 59 7.06 0.57 11.53
C ILE A 59 5.58 0.89 11.64
N TRP A 60 5.29 2.10 12.11
CA TRP A 60 3.94 2.62 12.26
C TRP A 60 3.64 3.63 11.17
N ARG A 61 2.43 3.58 10.62
CA ARG A 61 1.95 4.59 9.68
C ARG A 61 0.94 5.49 10.34
N PHE A 62 1.11 6.79 10.13
CA PHE A 62 0.14 7.82 10.44
C PHE A 62 -0.51 8.26 9.11
N GLU A 63 -1.73 7.83 8.87
CA GLU A 63 -2.47 8.06 7.63
C GLU A 63 -3.56 9.10 7.86
N PHE A 64 -3.44 10.24 7.18
CA PHE A 64 -4.40 11.35 7.24
C PHE A 64 -5.28 11.31 6.00
N ARG A 65 -6.58 11.14 6.19
CA ARG A 65 -7.54 10.93 5.10
C ARG A 65 -8.52 12.09 5.06
N ALA A 66 -8.56 12.76 3.91
CA ALA A 66 -9.53 13.80 3.61
C ALA A 66 -10.57 13.23 2.63
N GLY A 67 -11.83 13.19 3.04
CA GLY A 67 -12.94 12.85 2.14
C GLY A 67 -13.46 14.07 1.37
N LYS A 68 -14.28 13.80 0.36
CA LYS A 68 -14.83 14.82 -0.55
C LYS A 68 -15.50 15.99 0.19
N SER A 69 -16.26 15.70 1.25
CA SER A 69 -16.94 16.74 2.05
C SER A 69 -15.93 17.64 2.75
N PHE A 70 -14.89 17.07 3.34
CA PHE A 70 -13.86 17.82 4.06
C PHE A 70 -13.00 18.66 3.13
N ILE A 71 -12.59 18.11 1.99
CA ILE A 71 -11.86 18.85 0.95
C ILE A 71 -12.71 20.03 0.46
N GLY A 72 -13.99 19.80 0.18
CA GLY A 72 -14.90 20.83 -0.29
C GLY A 72 -15.19 21.96 0.70
N LYS A 73 -15.02 21.72 2.00
CA LYS A 73 -15.09 22.75 3.06
C LYS A 73 -13.75 23.44 3.29
N THR A 74 -12.65 22.80 2.90
CA THR A 74 -11.30 23.32 3.12
C THR A 74 -10.91 24.33 2.05
N TYR A 75 -11.22 24.03 0.79
CA TYR A 75 -10.92 24.88 -0.35
C TYR A 75 -12.18 25.62 -0.81
N PHE A 76 -12.07 26.94 -0.92
CA PHE A 76 -13.16 27.79 -1.42
C PHE A 76 -13.54 27.44 -2.87
N ARG A 77 -12.52 27.23 -3.73
CA ARG A 77 -12.69 26.72 -5.10
C ARG A 77 -12.27 25.25 -5.15
N LYS A 78 -13.13 24.40 -5.70
CA LYS A 78 -12.87 22.96 -5.86
C LYS A 78 -12.15 22.69 -7.18
N THR A 79 -11.01 23.35 -7.40
CA THR A 79 -10.20 23.19 -8.60
C THR A 79 -8.82 22.62 -8.27
N TRP A 80 -8.15 22.05 -9.28
CA TRP A 80 -6.80 21.51 -9.10
C TRP A 80 -5.80 22.59 -8.73
N GLU A 81 -5.94 23.79 -9.28
CA GLU A 81 -5.07 24.93 -9.00
C GLU A 81 -5.19 25.37 -7.54
N ALA A 82 -6.41 25.40 -7.00
CA ALA A 82 -6.65 25.72 -5.61
C ALA A 82 -6.02 24.69 -4.65
N PHE A 83 -6.09 23.41 -5.00
CA PHE A 83 -5.41 22.35 -4.26
C PHE A 83 -3.89 22.46 -4.39
N ALA A 84 -3.37 22.61 -5.61
CA ALA A 84 -1.95 22.67 -5.91
C ALA A 84 -1.26 23.90 -5.28
N ALA A 85 -1.97 25.01 -5.10
CA ALA A 85 -1.46 26.19 -4.42
C ALA A 85 -1.14 25.94 -2.93
N ASN A 86 -1.87 25.04 -2.27
CA ASN A 86 -1.62 24.68 -0.89
C ASN A 86 -2.13 23.26 -0.57
N PRO A 87 -1.37 22.21 -0.95
CA PRO A 87 -1.78 20.82 -0.73
C PRO A 87 -1.67 20.38 0.73
N SER A 88 -0.81 21.02 1.53
CA SER A 88 -0.67 20.71 2.96
C SER A 88 -1.90 21.15 3.78
N LEU A 89 -2.60 22.20 3.37
CA LEU A 89 -3.72 22.81 4.09
C LEU A 89 -4.76 21.79 4.58
N VAL A 90 -5.14 20.83 3.72
CA VAL A 90 -6.14 19.83 4.10
C VAL A 90 -5.63 18.92 5.22
N PHE A 91 -4.37 18.52 5.17
CA PHE A 91 -3.77 17.64 6.17
C PHE A 91 -3.47 18.38 7.48
N GLU A 92 -3.04 19.64 7.39
CA GLU A 92 -2.88 20.53 8.55
C GLU A 92 -4.20 20.68 9.31
N LYS A 93 -5.31 20.94 8.60
CA LYS A 93 -6.64 21.04 9.22
C LYS A 93 -7.06 19.72 9.88
N ILE A 94 -6.78 18.57 9.28
CA ILE A 94 -7.08 17.26 9.90
C ILE A 94 -6.24 17.07 11.16
N ALA A 95 -4.93 17.36 11.10
CA ALA A 95 -4.03 17.22 12.23
C ALA A 95 -4.34 18.21 13.37
N ALA A 96 -4.97 19.36 13.08
CA ALA A 96 -5.40 20.30 14.10
C ALA A 96 -6.65 19.84 14.88
N GLN A 97 -7.47 18.94 14.31
CA GLN A 97 -8.68 18.42 14.96
C GLN A 97 -8.39 17.42 16.10
N THR A 98 -7.17 16.87 16.14
CA THR A 98 -6.76 15.85 17.12
C THR A 98 -5.43 16.24 17.73
N ARG A 99 -5.27 15.98 19.03
CA ARG A 99 -4.00 16.15 19.72
C ARG A 99 -3.57 14.83 20.32
N LEU A 100 -2.33 14.44 20.07
CA LEU A 100 -1.65 13.44 20.86
C LEU A 100 -0.74 14.19 21.83
N THR A 101 -0.96 14.02 23.13
CA THR A 101 -0.28 14.78 24.18
C THR A 101 0.54 13.86 25.08
N THR A 102 1.57 14.41 25.70
CA THR A 102 2.33 13.72 26.75
C THR A 102 1.69 14.05 28.11
N PRO A 103 1.24 13.05 28.89
CA PRO A 103 0.69 13.28 30.22
C PRO A 103 1.64 14.09 31.11
N GLN A 104 1.07 14.95 31.94
CA GLN A 104 1.78 15.76 32.94
C GLN A 104 1.08 15.60 34.30
N VAL A 105 1.72 16.13 35.35
CA VAL A 105 1.16 16.13 36.71
C VAL A 105 -0.17 16.92 36.77
N ASP A 106 -0.33 17.94 35.94
CA ASP A 106 -1.59 18.67 35.80
C ASP A 106 -2.71 17.73 35.30
N ASN A 107 -3.88 17.73 35.94
CA ASN A 107 -5.04 16.96 35.49
C ASN A 107 -5.74 17.57 34.26
N ASN A 108 -5.47 18.85 33.96
CA ASN A 108 -6.04 19.52 32.79
C ASN A 108 -5.30 19.11 31.51
N ARG A 109 -5.87 18.11 30.82
CA ARG A 109 -5.34 17.57 29.54
C ARG A 109 -5.17 18.61 28.44
N ALA A 110 -5.93 19.71 28.46
CA ALA A 110 -5.81 20.76 27.45
C ALA A 110 -4.45 21.49 27.51
N ARG A 111 -3.84 21.53 28.70
CA ARG A 111 -2.53 22.16 28.96
C ARG A 111 -1.34 21.23 28.71
N TRP A 112 -1.59 19.95 28.46
CA TRP A 112 -0.52 19.00 28.21
C TRP A 112 0.22 19.34 26.90
N PRO A 113 1.55 19.19 26.86
CA PRO A 113 2.32 19.45 25.66
C PRO A 113 2.00 18.41 24.57
N SER A 114 2.23 18.79 23.31
CA SER A 114 2.14 17.86 22.18
C SER A 114 3.19 16.77 22.32
N ALA A 115 2.81 15.52 22.04
CA ALA A 115 3.75 14.41 22.03
C ALA A 115 4.81 14.63 20.93
N PRO A 116 6.09 14.29 21.15
CA PRO A 116 7.16 14.54 20.17
C PRO A 116 6.88 13.96 18.78
N VAL A 117 6.31 12.74 18.72
CA VAL A 117 5.95 12.10 17.43
C VAL A 117 4.86 12.88 16.70
N TRP A 118 3.89 13.44 17.43
CA TRP A 118 2.80 14.23 16.84
C TRP A 118 3.30 15.56 16.29
N ALA A 119 4.17 16.24 17.05
CA ALA A 119 4.83 17.46 16.58
C ALA A 119 5.62 17.20 15.29
N LYS A 120 6.39 16.10 15.22
CA LYS A 120 7.08 15.69 13.99
C LYS A 120 6.10 15.44 12.84
N CYS A 121 4.99 14.72 13.08
CA CYS A 121 3.96 14.52 12.06
C CYS A 121 3.41 15.85 11.53
N GLN A 122 3.05 16.78 12.41
CA GLN A 122 2.51 18.09 12.01
C GLN A 122 3.54 18.87 11.16
N THR A 123 4.82 18.88 11.57
CA THR A 123 5.88 19.51 10.79
C THR A 123 6.07 18.84 9.43
N SER A 124 5.99 17.51 9.34
CA SER A 124 6.08 16.79 8.06
C SER A 124 4.89 17.09 7.14
N LEU A 125 3.66 17.15 7.68
CA LEU A 125 2.46 17.47 6.91
C LEU A 125 2.51 18.89 6.33
N ALA A 126 2.99 19.86 7.11
CA ALA A 126 3.12 21.26 6.67
C ALA A 126 4.13 21.45 5.52
N LYS A 127 5.02 20.47 5.31
CA LYS A 127 6.01 20.48 4.23
C LYS A 127 5.52 19.81 2.95
N ILE A 128 4.32 19.23 2.93
CA ILE A 128 3.79 18.56 1.74
C ILE A 128 3.65 19.58 0.61
N THR A 129 4.34 19.30 -0.49
CA THR A 129 4.25 20.03 -1.75
C THR A 129 3.74 19.12 -2.87
N PHE A 130 3.34 19.70 -3.99
CA PHE A 130 2.89 18.93 -5.15
C PHE A 130 4.01 18.05 -5.75
N ARG A 131 5.29 18.42 -5.56
CA ARG A 131 6.44 17.61 -6.00
C ARG A 131 6.62 16.34 -5.18
N ASP A 132 6.15 16.31 -3.94
CA ASP A 132 6.29 15.15 -3.06
C ASP A 132 5.40 13.96 -3.47
N PHE A 133 4.50 14.14 -4.44
CA PHE A 133 3.72 13.04 -5.02
C PHE A 133 4.48 12.25 -6.11
N VAL A 134 5.70 12.66 -6.47
CA VAL A 134 6.50 12.08 -7.59
C VAL A 134 7.94 11.73 -7.17
N THR A 135 8.19 11.41 -5.90
CA THR A 135 9.57 11.26 -5.38
C THR A 135 10.08 9.84 -5.21
N ILE A 136 9.26 8.81 -5.39
CA ILE A 136 9.78 7.45 -5.44
C ILE A 136 10.04 7.11 -6.90
N ASP A 137 11.23 6.58 -7.18
CA ASP A 137 11.56 6.01 -8.49
C ASP A 137 10.46 5.03 -8.86
N THR A 138 9.57 5.50 -9.74
CA THR A 138 8.40 4.73 -10.12
C THR A 138 8.82 3.44 -10.78
N GLU A 139 9.99 3.41 -11.44
CA GLU A 139 10.48 2.23 -12.11
C GLU A 139 10.91 1.15 -11.13
N ALA A 140 11.63 1.50 -10.06
CA ALA A 140 11.99 0.55 -9.02
C ALA A 140 10.75 -0.06 -8.34
N ILE A 141 9.75 0.76 -7.97
CA ILE A 141 8.50 0.26 -7.40
C ILE A 141 7.74 -0.61 -8.40
N LYS A 142 7.61 -0.15 -9.64
CA LYS A 142 6.92 -0.87 -10.69
C LYS A 142 7.56 -2.23 -10.95
N ALA A 143 8.90 -2.29 -10.99
CA ALA A 143 9.65 -3.53 -11.11
C ALA A 143 9.41 -4.47 -9.92
N ALA A 144 9.42 -3.95 -8.69
CA ALA A 144 9.13 -4.74 -7.49
C ALA A 144 7.69 -5.30 -7.50
N LEU A 145 6.70 -4.46 -7.83
CA LEU A 145 5.30 -4.88 -7.97
C LEU A 145 5.11 -5.90 -9.10
N TRP A 146 5.82 -5.72 -10.21
CA TRP A 146 5.79 -6.65 -11.33
C TRP A 146 6.41 -8.00 -10.97
N SER A 147 7.53 -8.00 -10.26
CA SER A 147 8.16 -9.21 -9.71
C SER A 147 7.20 -9.96 -8.76
N GLU A 148 6.55 -9.24 -7.84
CA GLU A 148 5.55 -9.82 -6.92
C GLU A 148 4.35 -10.42 -7.68
N TYR A 149 3.88 -9.73 -8.73
CA TYR A 149 2.81 -10.22 -9.59
C TYR A 149 3.19 -11.52 -10.32
N LEU A 150 4.39 -11.57 -10.92
CA LEU A 150 4.88 -12.77 -11.60
C LEU A 150 5.09 -13.95 -10.63
N GLN A 151 5.62 -13.68 -9.42
CA GLN A 151 5.73 -14.70 -8.38
C GLN A 151 4.36 -15.26 -7.98
N THR A 152 3.35 -14.40 -7.89
CA THR A 152 1.97 -14.81 -7.59
C THR A 152 1.41 -15.71 -8.68
N LEU A 153 1.56 -15.33 -9.95
CA LEU A 153 1.12 -16.15 -11.08
C LEU A 153 1.86 -17.51 -11.11
N SER A 154 3.17 -17.52 -10.86
CA SER A 154 3.96 -18.75 -10.80
C SER A 154 3.47 -19.68 -9.69
N ALA A 155 3.22 -19.16 -8.50
CA ALA A 155 2.67 -19.94 -7.38
C ALA A 155 1.26 -20.48 -7.67
N GLN A 156 0.41 -19.70 -8.34
CA GLN A 156 -0.91 -20.14 -8.78
C GLN A 156 -0.81 -21.27 -9.80
N ASN A 157 0.04 -21.12 -10.82
CA ASN A 157 0.27 -22.17 -11.82
C ASN A 157 0.74 -23.47 -11.17
N ALA A 158 1.70 -23.39 -10.25
CA ALA A 158 2.17 -24.56 -9.51
C ALA A 158 1.05 -25.23 -8.70
N GLY A 159 0.22 -24.44 -8.00
CA GLY A 159 -0.92 -24.96 -7.25
C GLY A 159 -1.99 -25.62 -8.13
N LEU A 160 -2.28 -25.04 -9.30
CA LEU A 160 -3.21 -25.60 -10.26
C LEU A 160 -2.68 -26.92 -10.84
N ILE A 161 -1.41 -26.97 -11.22
CA ILE A 161 -0.73 -28.19 -11.68
C ILE A 161 -0.84 -29.30 -10.63
N ILE A 162 -0.49 -29.01 -9.37
CA ILE A 162 -0.57 -29.99 -8.27
C ILE A 162 -2.01 -30.49 -8.08
N SER A 163 -2.99 -29.59 -8.16
CA SER A 163 -4.40 -29.95 -8.01
C SER A 163 -4.89 -30.83 -9.16
N GLN A 164 -4.46 -30.54 -10.38
CA GLN A 164 -4.80 -31.32 -11.57
C GLN A 164 -4.15 -32.71 -11.52
N MET A 165 -2.89 -32.80 -11.12
CA MET A 165 -2.23 -34.09 -10.89
C MET A 165 -2.99 -34.94 -9.87
N ALA A 166 -3.41 -34.34 -8.76
CA ALA A 166 -4.20 -35.03 -7.74
C ALA A 166 -5.55 -35.53 -8.29
N ALA A 167 -6.22 -34.72 -9.11
CA ALA A 167 -7.51 -35.07 -9.73
C ALA A 167 -7.38 -36.24 -10.72
N TYR A 168 -6.26 -36.32 -11.45
CA TYR A 168 -5.97 -37.41 -12.39
C TYR A 168 -5.18 -38.58 -11.77
N ALA A 169 -4.94 -38.54 -10.46
CA ALA A 169 -4.11 -39.52 -9.74
C ALA A 169 -2.71 -39.72 -10.38
N LEU A 170 -2.10 -38.64 -10.85
CA LEU A 170 -0.78 -38.64 -11.48
C LEU A 170 0.35 -38.53 -10.46
N GLU A 171 1.47 -39.17 -10.75
CA GLU A 171 2.68 -39.11 -9.95
C GLU A 171 3.64 -38.02 -10.45
N ARG A 172 4.68 -37.74 -9.66
CA ARG A 172 5.69 -36.72 -10.01
C ARG A 172 6.38 -36.99 -11.35
N SER A 173 6.53 -38.26 -11.73
CA SER A 173 7.10 -38.67 -13.02
C SER A 173 6.28 -38.21 -14.22
N ASP A 174 4.98 -37.95 -14.04
CA ASP A 174 4.05 -37.63 -15.13
C ASP A 174 3.99 -36.13 -15.46
N ILE A 175 4.66 -35.29 -14.65
CA ILE A 175 4.69 -33.83 -14.82
C ILE A 175 5.09 -33.43 -16.26
N PRO A 176 6.16 -33.97 -16.88
CA PRO A 176 6.55 -33.57 -18.22
C PRO A 176 5.45 -33.82 -19.26
N ALA A 177 4.81 -35.00 -19.21
CA ALA A 177 3.75 -35.36 -20.15
C ALA A 177 2.51 -34.46 -19.97
N MET A 178 2.12 -34.20 -18.72
CA MET A 178 1.01 -33.29 -18.42
C MET A 178 1.28 -31.86 -18.88
N LEU A 179 2.51 -31.35 -18.70
CA LEU A 179 2.89 -30.02 -19.19
C LEU A 179 2.89 -29.94 -20.72
N SER A 180 3.30 -31.00 -21.40
CA SER A 180 3.20 -31.08 -22.87
C SER A 180 1.74 -31.02 -23.31
N GLN A 181 0.84 -31.77 -22.66
CA GLN A 181 -0.59 -31.72 -22.98
C GLN A 181 -1.20 -30.35 -22.70
N LEU A 182 -0.88 -29.74 -21.55
CA LEU A 182 -1.35 -28.40 -21.20
C LEU A 182 -0.89 -27.35 -22.23
N SER A 183 0.33 -27.48 -22.78
CA SER A 183 0.80 -26.59 -23.84
C SER A 183 -0.09 -26.68 -25.09
N LEU A 184 -0.44 -27.90 -25.51
CA LEU A 184 -1.32 -28.13 -26.66
C LEU A 184 -2.74 -27.58 -26.40
N ASP A 185 -3.27 -27.81 -25.19
CA ASP A 185 -4.60 -27.31 -24.82
C ASP A 185 -4.64 -25.77 -24.82
N VAL A 186 -3.56 -25.12 -24.35
CA VAL A 186 -3.44 -23.66 -24.40
C VAL A 186 -3.38 -23.16 -25.85
N GLU A 187 -2.59 -23.79 -26.71
CA GLU A 187 -2.53 -23.43 -28.14
C GLU A 187 -3.89 -23.56 -28.82
N ASP A 188 -4.63 -24.64 -28.58
CA ASP A 188 -5.97 -24.86 -29.12
C ASP A 188 -6.99 -23.80 -28.65
N ILE A 189 -6.92 -23.39 -27.37
CA ILE A 189 -7.74 -22.29 -26.83
C ILE A 189 -7.38 -20.96 -27.52
N LEU A 190 -6.09 -20.69 -27.70
CA LEU A 190 -5.61 -19.47 -28.36
C LEU A 190 -6.06 -19.39 -29.82
N GLU A 191 -6.10 -20.53 -30.52
CA GLU A 191 -6.60 -20.60 -31.89
C GLU A 191 -8.12 -20.41 -31.97
N LYS A 192 -8.88 -20.95 -31.02
CA LYS A 192 -10.35 -20.87 -31.00
C LYS A 192 -10.90 -19.52 -30.52
N ASP A 193 -10.17 -18.79 -29.69
CA ASP A 193 -10.55 -17.46 -29.18
C ASP A 193 -9.43 -16.43 -29.39
N GLN A 194 -9.02 -16.24 -30.65
CA GLN A 194 -7.97 -15.28 -31.01
C GLN A 194 -8.31 -13.85 -30.58
N ASP A 195 -9.55 -13.41 -30.80
CA ASP A 195 -9.98 -12.04 -30.49
C ASP A 195 -10.10 -11.79 -28.97
N GLY A 196 -10.70 -12.72 -28.22
CA GLY A 196 -10.80 -12.63 -26.76
C GLY A 196 -9.44 -12.69 -26.09
N THR A 197 -8.54 -13.55 -26.59
CA THR A 197 -7.18 -13.67 -26.05
C THR A 197 -6.30 -12.47 -26.41
N LEU A 198 -6.39 -11.94 -27.63
CA LEU A 198 -5.73 -10.68 -27.98
C LEU A 198 -6.21 -9.53 -27.08
N LEU A 199 -7.51 -9.46 -26.77
CA LEU A 199 -8.06 -8.46 -25.87
C LEU A 199 -7.57 -8.65 -24.42
N ALA A 200 -7.54 -9.89 -23.92
CA ALA A 200 -7.05 -10.23 -22.59
C ALA A 200 -5.54 -9.94 -22.46
N THR A 201 -4.75 -10.29 -23.47
CA THR A 201 -3.31 -10.02 -23.55
C THR A 201 -3.03 -8.54 -23.68
N ARG A 202 -3.85 -7.77 -24.43
CA ARG A 202 -3.77 -6.31 -24.48
C ARG A 202 -4.17 -5.65 -23.16
N ARG A 203 -5.14 -6.20 -22.44
CA ARG A 203 -5.54 -5.73 -21.09
C ARG A 203 -4.46 -6.04 -20.04
N ALA A 204 -3.91 -7.26 -20.06
CA ALA A 204 -2.78 -7.66 -19.21
C ALA A 204 -1.51 -6.85 -19.56
N GLY A 205 -1.25 -6.64 -20.86
CA GLY A 205 -0.17 -5.80 -21.38
C GLY A 205 -0.37 -4.31 -21.13
N MET A 206 -1.61 -3.81 -21.03
CA MET A 206 -1.90 -2.46 -20.54
C MET A 206 -1.57 -2.35 -19.05
N LYS A 207 -2.02 -3.30 -18.23
CA LYS A 207 -1.63 -3.38 -16.81
C LYS A 207 -0.10 -3.45 -16.66
N ALA A 208 0.58 -4.19 -17.53
CA ALA A 208 2.04 -4.27 -17.59
C ALA A 208 2.69 -2.96 -18.06
N ARG A 209 2.07 -2.21 -18.97
CA ARG A 209 2.55 -0.89 -19.45
C ARG A 209 2.37 0.23 -18.43
N TYR A 210 1.33 0.16 -17.58
CA TYR A 210 1.22 1.05 -16.41
C TYR A 210 2.22 0.69 -15.30
N ALA A 211 2.81 -0.51 -15.38
CA ALA A 211 3.88 -1.01 -14.53
C ALA A 211 5.27 -0.98 -15.21
N ARG A 212 5.44 -0.20 -16.28
CA ARG A 212 6.73 0.21 -16.88
C ARG A 212 6.74 1.72 -17.06
#